data_AF-A0A2N6NEI7-F1
#
_entry.id   AF-A0A2N6NEI7-F1
#
_cell.length_a   1.000
_cell.length_b   1.000
_cell.length_c   1.000
_cell.angle_alpha   90.00
_cell.angle_beta   90.00
_cell.angle_gamma   90.00
#
_symmetry.space_group_name_H-M   'P 1'
#
loop_
_entity.id
_entity.type
_entity.pdbx_description
1 polymer ?
#
loop_
_entity_poly.entity_id
_entity_poly.type
_entity_poly.pdbx_seq_one_letter_code
_entity_poly.pdbx_strand_id
1 'polypeptide(L)'
;MLSLVSVDQLARQCPQLEELEVQMARGQGDARETAIYHRLGELPRLKSLTLHLKIQRISPSNMHSGFVLMTFGDHWNMTVPEVQHRFREAAIDAKLALSIFSMIGRINNLRALQLRPYGDYRGPMNGLGRWMCWLARRWVVERDSAGNVMARELDAQKRKESLKELQAQRNRKEWQTCKKAWDTLWPPRSAQWWDEWSSVPLKSGSEMKTILDDIEKRASSDAAREESRVV
;
A
#
# COMPACT_ATOMS: atom_id res chain seq x y z
N MET A 1 -9.27 -6.36 -7.88
CA MET A 1 -8.31 -6.25 -6.77
C MET A 1 -8.51 -7.43 -5.84
N LEU A 2 -7.42 -7.99 -5.32
CA LEU A 2 -7.44 -9.12 -4.41
C LEU A 2 -8.30 -8.83 -3.18
N SER A 3 -9.13 -9.79 -2.81
CA SER A 3 -9.98 -9.79 -1.63
C SER A 3 -9.77 -11.10 -0.86
N LEU A 4 -10.25 -11.19 0.39
CA LEU A 4 -10.19 -12.42 1.19
C LEU A 4 -10.84 -13.60 0.46
N VAL A 5 -12.05 -13.40 -0.08
CA VAL A 5 -12.80 -14.40 -0.84
C VAL A 5 -11.98 -14.92 -2.03
N SER A 6 -11.30 -14.04 -2.74
CA SER A 6 -10.45 -14.43 -3.88
C SER A 6 -9.22 -15.24 -3.46
N VAL A 7 -8.64 -14.95 -2.29
CA VAL A 7 -7.51 -15.75 -1.75
C VAL A 7 -8.00 -17.14 -1.33
N ASP A 8 -9.15 -17.24 -0.67
CA ASP A 8 -9.73 -18.53 -0.27
C ASP A 8 -10.06 -19.40 -1.49
N GLN A 9 -10.56 -18.78 -2.56
CA GLN A 9 -10.83 -19.46 -3.81
C GLN A 9 -9.52 -19.96 -4.47
N LEU A 10 -8.46 -19.15 -4.46
CA LEU A 10 -7.13 -19.58 -4.94
C LEU A 10 -6.59 -20.77 -4.14
N ALA A 11 -6.73 -20.76 -2.82
CA ALA A 11 -6.29 -21.86 -1.97
C ALA A 11 -7.00 -23.18 -2.31
N ARG A 12 -8.31 -23.12 -2.60
CA ARG A 12 -9.13 -24.29 -2.97
C ARG A 12 -8.84 -24.79 -4.38
N GLN A 13 -8.70 -23.88 -5.34
CA GLN A 13 -8.57 -24.24 -6.76
C GLN A 13 -7.13 -24.57 -7.15
N CYS A 14 -6.15 -23.97 -6.47
CA CYS A 14 -4.73 -24.04 -6.82
C CYS A 14 -3.86 -24.41 -5.60
N PRO A 15 -4.05 -25.60 -4.98
CA PRO A 15 -3.31 -25.99 -3.76
C PRO A 15 -1.79 -26.16 -3.99
N GLN A 16 -1.37 -26.26 -5.25
CA GLN A 16 0.03 -26.44 -5.66
C GLN A 16 0.71 -25.13 -6.07
N LEU A 17 0.06 -23.97 -5.87
CA LEU A 17 0.56 -22.68 -6.32
C LEU A 17 1.87 -22.31 -5.61
N GLU A 18 2.95 -22.20 -6.39
CA GLU A 18 4.27 -21.80 -5.88
C GLU A 18 4.61 -20.33 -6.13
N GLU A 19 4.04 -19.75 -7.19
CA GLU A 19 4.30 -18.37 -7.59
C GLU A 19 2.99 -17.63 -7.80
N LEU A 20 2.88 -16.43 -7.26
CA LEU A 20 1.69 -15.61 -7.37
C LEU A 20 2.05 -14.15 -7.61
N GLU A 21 1.38 -13.53 -8.59
CA GLU A 21 1.44 -12.09 -8.84
C GLU A 21 0.02 -11.53 -8.77
N VAL A 22 -0.21 -10.61 -7.83
CA VAL A 22 -1.55 -10.10 -7.53
C VAL A 22 -1.53 -8.62 -7.20
N GLN A 23 -2.68 -7.98 -7.44
CA GLN A 23 -2.91 -6.58 -7.10
C GLN A 23 -3.80 -6.45 -5.88
N MET A 24 -3.42 -5.63 -4.91
CA MET A 24 -4.25 -5.34 -3.74
C MET A 24 -4.18 -3.86 -3.37
N ALA A 25 -5.19 -3.36 -2.65
CA ALA A 25 -5.15 -2.01 -2.12
C ALA A 25 -4.21 -1.93 -0.92
N ARG A 26 -3.44 -0.86 -0.82
CA ARG A 26 -2.73 -0.48 0.39
C ARG A 26 -3.70 0.28 1.30
N GLY A 27 -4.01 -0.29 2.46
CA GLY A 27 -4.99 0.22 3.44
C GLY A 27 -4.32 0.78 4.70
N GLN A 28 -3.08 1.25 4.59
CA GLN A 28 -2.30 1.77 5.73
C GLN A 28 -2.15 0.76 6.89
N GLY A 29 -2.17 -0.53 6.59
CA GLY A 29 -2.03 -1.59 7.59
C GLY A 29 -3.32 -1.88 8.33
N ASP A 30 -4.47 -1.49 7.77
CA ASP A 30 -5.78 -1.83 8.32
C ASP A 30 -5.98 -3.36 8.45
N ALA A 31 -7.05 -3.74 9.15
CA ALA A 31 -7.32 -5.15 9.42
C ALA A 31 -7.61 -5.95 8.15
N ARG A 32 -8.21 -5.33 7.12
CA ARG A 32 -8.53 -6.01 5.87
C ARG A 32 -7.28 -6.33 5.08
N GLU A 33 -6.40 -5.34 4.92
CA GLU A 33 -5.09 -5.51 4.30
C GLU A 33 -4.28 -6.59 5.01
N THR A 34 -4.24 -6.52 6.34
CA THR A 34 -3.48 -7.45 7.17
C THR A 34 -4.03 -8.88 7.10
N ALA A 35 -5.36 -9.03 7.07
CA ALA A 35 -6.00 -10.34 6.90
C ALA A 35 -5.69 -10.97 5.53
N ILE A 36 -5.58 -10.15 4.46
CA ILE A 36 -5.18 -10.66 3.14
C ILE A 36 -3.77 -11.25 3.20
N TYR A 37 -2.82 -10.56 3.86
CA TYR A 37 -1.48 -11.11 4.06
C TYR A 37 -1.51 -12.43 4.85
N HIS A 38 -2.31 -12.51 5.91
CA HIS A 38 -2.47 -13.75 6.67
C HIS A 38 -2.98 -14.90 5.79
N ARG A 39 -4.05 -14.68 5.02
CA ARG A 39 -4.62 -15.69 4.12
C ARG A 39 -3.66 -16.12 3.01
N LEU A 40 -2.87 -15.20 2.46
CA LEU A 40 -1.81 -15.56 1.52
C LEU A 40 -0.75 -16.47 2.17
N GLY A 41 -0.51 -16.31 3.48
CA GLY A 41 0.36 -17.18 4.27
C GLY A 41 -0.13 -18.62 4.42
N GLU A 42 -1.45 -18.85 4.25
CA GLU A 42 -2.08 -20.16 4.33
C GLU A 42 -1.94 -20.97 3.02
N LEU A 43 -1.43 -20.36 1.94
CA LEU A 43 -1.12 -21.06 0.70
C LEU A 43 0.11 -21.96 0.92
N PRO A 44 -0.05 -23.30 0.91
CA PRO A 44 0.94 -24.21 1.50
C PRO A 44 2.24 -24.30 0.71
N ARG A 45 2.18 -24.08 -0.62
CA ARG A 45 3.34 -24.20 -1.51
C ARG A 45 3.90 -22.87 -2.01
N LEU A 46 3.35 -21.74 -1.56
CA LEU A 46 3.76 -20.43 -2.04
C LEU A 46 5.23 -20.15 -1.67
N LYS A 47 6.06 -19.94 -2.68
CA LYS A 47 7.50 -19.64 -2.58
C LYS A 47 7.83 -18.24 -3.06
N SER A 48 7.13 -17.72 -4.07
CA SER A 48 7.37 -16.40 -4.65
C SER A 48 6.07 -15.61 -4.75
N LEU A 49 6.09 -14.36 -4.28
CA LEU A 49 4.93 -13.48 -4.32
C LEU A 49 5.33 -12.09 -4.82
N THR A 50 4.64 -11.61 -5.84
CA THR A 50 4.70 -10.20 -6.26
C THR A 50 3.40 -9.51 -5.92
N LEU A 51 3.46 -8.54 -5.02
CA LEU A 51 2.35 -7.70 -4.62
C LEU A 51 2.42 -6.35 -5.34
N HIS A 52 1.44 -6.10 -6.19
CA HIS A 52 1.19 -4.77 -6.74
C HIS A 52 0.28 -4.00 -5.78
N LEU A 53 0.88 -3.09 -5.02
CA LEU A 53 0.18 -2.32 -3.99
C LEU A 53 -0.44 -1.07 -4.62
N LYS A 54 -1.74 -1.12 -4.87
CA LYS A 54 -2.51 0.03 -5.34
C LYS A 54 -2.67 1.02 -4.22
N ILE A 55 -2.07 2.19 -4.37
CA ILE A 55 -2.36 3.34 -3.52
C ILE A 55 -3.53 4.08 -4.16
N GLN A 56 -4.59 4.31 -3.38
CA GLN A 56 -5.87 4.75 -3.95
C GLN A 56 -5.81 6.18 -4.50
N ARG A 57 -6.75 6.50 -5.40
CA ARG A 57 -6.97 7.86 -5.90
C ARG A 57 -8.07 8.51 -5.04
N ILE A 58 -7.96 9.80 -4.68
CA ILE A 58 -9.12 10.52 -4.12
C ILE A 58 -9.95 10.83 -5.35
N SER A 59 -11.11 10.20 -5.51
CA SER A 59 -12.19 10.93 -6.18
C SER A 59 -12.70 11.90 -5.13
N PRO A 60 -12.64 13.23 -5.38
CA PRO A 60 -13.37 14.16 -4.52
C PRO A 60 -14.80 13.66 -4.45
N SER A 61 -15.37 13.58 -3.24
CA SER A 61 -16.72 13.07 -2.97
C SER A 61 -17.84 13.80 -3.76
N ASN A 62 -17.48 14.90 -4.41
CA ASN A 62 -18.30 15.80 -5.19
C ASN A 62 -18.01 15.81 -6.71
N MET A 63 -17.07 15.00 -7.23
CA MET A 63 -16.87 14.87 -8.69
C MET A 63 -17.68 13.70 -9.26
N HIS A 64 -18.85 14.03 -9.81
CA HIS A 64 -19.65 13.09 -10.60
C HIS A 64 -18.83 12.58 -11.79
N SER A 65 -18.90 11.27 -11.99
CA SER A 65 -18.27 10.55 -13.10
C SER A 65 -18.73 11.10 -14.44
N GLY A 66 -17.95 11.99 -15.04
CA GLY A 66 -18.18 12.50 -16.39
C GLY A 66 -17.20 13.62 -16.69
N PHE A 67 -16.22 13.33 -17.55
CA PHE A 67 -15.27 14.31 -18.09
C PHE A 67 -14.32 14.99 -17.10
N VAL A 68 -13.06 14.52 -17.01
CA VAL A 68 -11.92 15.44 -16.91
C VAL A 68 -10.68 14.84 -17.59
N LEU A 69 -10.52 15.15 -18.87
CA LEU A 69 -9.27 15.04 -19.63
C LEU A 69 -8.70 16.46 -19.83
N MET A 70 -8.68 17.26 -18.76
CA MET A 70 -8.26 18.66 -18.78
C MET A 70 -7.22 18.89 -17.66
N THR A 71 -5.98 19.10 -18.09
CA THR A 71 -4.93 19.90 -17.43
C THR A 71 -4.90 19.90 -15.88
N PHE A 72 -4.11 18.97 -15.31
CA PHE A 72 -3.72 18.95 -13.89
C PHE A 72 -2.83 20.12 -13.43
N GLY A 73 -2.80 21.24 -14.17
CA GLY A 73 -2.03 22.44 -13.81
C GLY A 73 -2.69 23.29 -12.73
N ASP A 74 -4.02 23.38 -12.71
CA ASP A 74 -4.73 24.45 -11.99
C ASP A 74 -5.73 23.97 -10.91
N HIS A 75 -5.77 22.67 -10.60
CA HIS A 75 -6.79 22.08 -9.71
C HIS A 75 -6.20 21.35 -8.50
N TRP A 76 -5.06 21.82 -7.97
CA TRP A 76 -4.51 21.35 -6.70
C TRP A 76 -5.36 21.84 -5.51
N ASN A 77 -6.51 21.20 -5.30
CA ASN A 77 -7.45 21.51 -4.20
C ASN A 77 -7.32 20.54 -3.00
N MET A 78 -6.21 19.80 -2.91
CA MET A 78 -6.00 18.89 -1.80
C MET A 78 -5.66 19.66 -0.52
N THR A 79 -6.39 19.34 0.54
CA THR A 79 -6.13 19.80 1.89
C THR A 79 -4.91 19.07 2.48
N VAL A 80 -4.29 19.67 3.51
CA VAL A 80 -3.18 19.04 4.23
C VAL A 80 -3.53 17.63 4.75
N PRO A 81 -4.69 17.38 5.39
CA PRO A 81 -5.09 16.04 5.82
C PRO A 81 -5.20 15.02 4.68
N GLU A 82 -5.72 15.42 3.52
CA GLU A 82 -5.80 14.53 2.36
C GLU A 82 -4.42 14.14 1.83
N VAL A 83 -3.48 15.08 1.81
CA VAL A 83 -2.09 14.78 1.44
C VAL A 83 -1.42 13.86 2.47
N GLN A 84 -1.63 14.09 3.76
CA GLN A 84 -1.11 13.22 4.83
C GLN A 84 -1.63 11.79 4.70
N HIS A 85 -2.92 11.63 4.41
CA HIS A 85 -3.51 10.32 4.17
C HIS A 85 -2.79 9.59 3.02
N ARG A 86 -2.51 10.29 1.91
CA ARG A 86 -1.77 9.72 0.78
C ARG A 86 -0.33 9.37 1.14
N PHE A 87 0.37 10.21 1.90
CA PHE A 87 1.71 9.89 2.38
C PHE A 87 1.75 8.60 3.20
N ARG A 88 0.77 8.40 4.09
CA ARG A 88 0.67 7.17 4.90
C ARG A 88 0.46 5.91 4.07
N GLU A 89 -0.36 5.98 3.03
CA GLU A 89 -0.55 4.84 2.12
C GLU A 89 0.71 4.57 1.29
N ALA A 90 1.37 5.61 0.79
CA ALA A 90 2.53 5.45 -0.07
C ALA A 90 3.79 5.02 0.67
N ALA A 91 3.93 5.41 1.94
CA ALA A 91 5.11 5.13 2.74
C ALA A 91 5.31 3.62 2.90
N ILE A 92 6.31 3.09 2.19
CA ILE A 92 6.72 1.68 2.26
C ILE A 92 8.23 1.67 2.52
N ASP A 93 8.60 1.36 3.76
CA ASP A 93 10.00 1.21 4.17
C ASP A 93 10.39 -0.27 4.30
N ALA A 94 11.67 -0.52 4.58
CA ALA A 94 12.19 -1.88 4.79
C ALA A 94 11.45 -2.61 5.92
N LYS A 95 11.07 -1.89 6.98
CA LYS A 95 10.39 -2.47 8.15
C LYS A 95 9.02 -3.02 7.79
N LEU A 96 8.22 -2.28 7.00
CA LEU A 96 6.95 -2.78 6.49
C LEU A 96 7.16 -3.95 5.53
N ALA A 97 8.14 -3.86 4.61
CA ALA A 97 8.42 -4.95 3.69
C ALA A 97 8.75 -6.26 4.42
N LEU A 98 9.62 -6.19 5.43
CA LEU A 98 9.96 -7.30 6.31
C LEU A 98 8.76 -7.79 7.13
N SER A 99 7.91 -6.89 7.60
CA SER A 99 6.71 -7.25 8.37
C SER A 99 5.70 -8.01 7.51
N ILE A 100 5.44 -7.56 6.27
CA ILE A 100 4.57 -8.27 5.31
C ILE A 100 5.17 -9.63 4.97
N PHE A 101 6.47 -9.69 4.67
CA PHE A 101 7.16 -10.95 4.38
C PHE A 101 7.05 -11.94 5.54
N SER A 102 7.27 -11.48 6.77
CA SER A 102 7.21 -12.31 7.96
C SER A 102 5.80 -12.80 8.26
N MET A 103 4.79 -11.98 7.98
CA MET A 103 3.39 -12.35 8.17
C MET A 103 2.95 -13.46 7.21
N ILE A 104 3.28 -13.31 5.92
CA ILE A 104 2.94 -14.31 4.89
C ILE A 104 3.81 -15.56 5.09
N GLY A 105 5.11 -15.37 5.24
CA GLY A 105 6.13 -16.42 5.36
C GLY A 105 6.20 -17.12 6.72
N ARG A 106 5.21 -16.91 7.61
CA ARG A 106 5.17 -17.50 8.95
C ARG A 106 4.86 -19.00 8.91
N ILE A 107 3.91 -19.38 8.06
CA ILE A 107 3.38 -20.75 7.98
C ILE A 107 3.91 -21.45 6.73
N ASN A 108 4.01 -20.74 5.61
CA ASN A 108 4.52 -21.28 4.36
C ASN A 108 6.04 -21.07 4.21
N ASN A 109 6.58 -21.62 3.12
CA ASN A 109 8.01 -21.51 2.80
C ASN A 109 8.31 -20.37 1.82
N LEU A 110 7.70 -19.19 2.03
CA LEU A 110 7.95 -18.03 1.19
C LEU A 110 9.45 -17.72 1.15
N ARG A 111 10.01 -17.73 -0.06
CA ARG A 111 11.42 -17.45 -0.37
C ARG A 111 11.62 -16.04 -0.90
N ALA A 112 10.65 -15.49 -1.62
CA ALA A 112 10.74 -14.18 -2.22
C ALA A 112 9.42 -13.41 -2.12
N LEU A 113 9.50 -12.15 -1.73
CA LEU A 113 8.42 -11.17 -1.81
C LEU A 113 8.91 -9.95 -2.57
N GLN A 114 8.17 -9.54 -3.59
CA GLN A 114 8.37 -8.26 -4.24
C GLN A 114 7.18 -7.33 -3.98
N LEU A 115 7.47 -6.13 -3.48
CA LEU A 115 6.50 -5.06 -3.32
C LEU A 115 6.65 -4.06 -4.46
N ARG A 116 5.58 -3.88 -5.23
CA ARG A 116 5.49 -2.96 -6.37
C ARG A 116 4.34 -1.99 -6.13
N PRO A 117 4.55 -0.90 -5.37
CA PRO A 117 3.53 0.12 -5.27
C PRO A 117 3.28 0.77 -6.63
N TYR A 118 2.00 1.04 -6.88
CA TYR A 118 1.57 1.78 -8.05
C TYR A 118 0.36 2.63 -7.69
N GLY A 119 0.14 3.68 -8.47
CA GLY A 119 -0.99 4.57 -8.33
C GLY A 119 -1.02 5.53 -9.48
N ASP A 120 -2.12 6.27 -9.58
CA ASP A 120 -2.34 7.23 -10.65
C ASP A 120 -1.62 8.55 -10.35
N TYR A 121 -0.30 8.46 -10.25
CA TYR A 121 0.61 9.58 -10.04
C TYR A 121 1.16 10.13 -11.34
N ARG A 122 0.80 9.53 -12.48
CA ARG A 122 1.41 9.80 -13.78
C ARG A 122 0.77 11.00 -14.46
N GLY A 123 0.80 12.15 -13.79
CA GLY A 123 0.65 13.45 -14.43
C GLY A 123 2.02 14.14 -14.41
N PRO A 124 2.61 14.53 -15.56
CA PRO A 124 3.98 15.11 -15.62
C PRO A 124 4.15 16.43 -14.82
N MET A 125 3.06 17.00 -14.28
CA MET A 125 3.02 18.27 -13.56
C MET A 125 2.46 18.16 -12.13
N ASN A 126 2.16 16.98 -11.59
CA ASN A 126 1.57 16.89 -10.25
C ASN A 126 2.65 16.96 -9.14
N GLY A 127 2.62 18.03 -8.33
CA GLY A 127 3.54 18.16 -7.19
C GLY A 127 3.54 16.89 -6.33
N LEU A 128 2.36 16.38 -5.99
CA LEU A 128 2.19 15.15 -5.21
C LEU A 128 2.76 13.89 -5.86
N GLY A 129 2.65 13.70 -7.17
CA GLY A 129 3.14 12.47 -7.78
C GLY A 129 4.63 12.26 -7.54
N ARG A 130 5.42 13.36 -7.47
CA ARG A 130 6.84 13.30 -7.14
C ARG A 130 7.10 12.89 -5.68
N TRP A 131 6.33 13.42 -4.73
CA TRP A 131 6.37 12.98 -3.32
C TRP A 131 5.98 11.51 -3.18
N MET A 132 4.97 11.08 -3.93
CA MET A 132 4.49 9.70 -3.89
C MET A 132 5.52 8.74 -4.51
N CYS A 133 6.17 9.10 -5.62
CA CYS A 133 7.29 8.34 -6.18
C CYS A 133 8.48 8.23 -5.21
N TRP A 134 8.69 9.23 -4.35
CA TRP A 134 9.71 9.19 -3.30
C TRP A 134 9.36 8.21 -2.16
N LEU A 135 8.09 8.20 -1.73
CA LEU A 135 7.58 7.37 -0.63
C LEU A 135 7.29 5.91 -1.02
N ALA A 136 6.76 5.72 -2.22
CA ALA A 136 6.33 4.44 -2.79
C ALA A 136 7.54 3.60 -3.24
N ARG A 137 8.40 3.25 -2.28
CA ARG A 137 9.60 2.47 -2.53
C ARG A 137 9.24 1.04 -2.91
N ARG A 138 9.96 0.52 -3.89
CA ARG A 138 9.87 -0.88 -4.32
C ARG A 138 10.86 -1.69 -3.49
N TRP A 139 10.43 -2.85 -3.04
CA TRP A 139 11.25 -3.72 -2.19
C TRP A 139 11.25 -5.14 -2.73
N VAL A 140 12.38 -5.81 -2.57
CA VAL A 140 12.50 -7.27 -2.65
C VAL A 140 12.95 -7.76 -1.28
N VAL A 141 12.25 -8.75 -0.76
CA VAL A 141 12.62 -9.46 0.45
C VAL A 141 12.85 -10.91 0.08
N GLU A 142 14.02 -11.44 0.39
CA GLU A 142 14.45 -12.79 0.05
C GLU A 142 14.90 -13.54 1.30
N ARG A 143 14.58 -14.83 1.35
CA ARG A 143 15.06 -15.78 2.36
C ARG A 143 16.03 -16.75 1.69
N ASP A 144 17.29 -16.72 2.12
CA ASP A 144 18.33 -17.60 1.59
C ASP A 144 18.15 -19.07 2.03
N SER A 145 19.05 -19.96 1.59
CA SER A 145 19.02 -21.38 1.96
C SER A 145 19.29 -21.63 3.44
N ALA A 146 20.02 -20.73 4.11
CA ALA A 146 20.29 -20.79 5.56
C ALA A 146 19.13 -20.21 6.40
N GLY A 147 18.13 -19.59 5.77
CA GLY A 147 16.98 -18.97 6.43
C GLY A 147 17.15 -17.50 6.77
N ASN A 148 18.27 -16.86 6.40
CA ASN A 148 18.47 -15.43 6.60
C ASN A 148 17.55 -14.64 5.67
N VAL A 149 16.94 -13.60 6.22
CA VAL A 149 16.01 -12.72 5.48
C VAL A 149 16.70 -11.40 5.19
N MET A 150 16.76 -11.02 3.92
CA MET A 150 17.33 -9.75 3.47
C MET A 150 16.28 -8.93 2.73
N ALA A 151 16.19 -7.64 3.04
CA ALA A 151 15.36 -6.68 2.32
C ALA A 151 16.23 -5.70 1.54
N ARG A 152 15.94 -5.54 0.25
CA ARG A 152 16.66 -4.64 -0.65
C ARG A 152 15.68 -3.73 -1.39
N GLU A 153 15.98 -2.45 -1.41
CA GLU A 153 15.24 -1.47 -2.18
C GLU A 153 15.55 -1.64 -3.67
N LEU A 154 14.52 -1.70 -4.50
CA LEU A 154 14.67 -1.65 -5.96
C LEU A 154 14.65 -0.19 -6.44
N ASP A 155 15.40 0.11 -7.49
CA ASP A 155 15.45 1.42 -8.14
C ASP A 155 15.89 2.59 -7.23
N ALA A 156 16.66 2.31 -6.17
CA ALA A 156 17.12 3.33 -5.22
C ALA A 156 17.84 4.51 -5.88
N GLN A 157 18.56 4.27 -6.99
CA GLN A 157 19.24 5.30 -7.76
C GLN A 157 18.23 6.24 -8.46
N LYS A 158 17.24 5.68 -9.16
CA LYS A 158 16.16 6.44 -9.81
C LYS A 158 15.35 7.25 -8.79
N ARG A 159 15.16 6.70 -7.59
CA ARG A 159 14.54 7.44 -6.47
C ARG A 159 15.40 8.64 -6.04
N LYS A 160 16.71 8.48 -5.89
CA LYS A 160 17.63 9.59 -5.54
C LYS A 160 17.60 10.71 -6.58
N GLU A 161 17.48 10.37 -7.86
CA GLU A 161 17.28 11.35 -8.95
C GLU A 161 15.95 12.09 -8.79
N SER A 162 14.87 11.36 -8.49
CA SER A 162 13.54 11.94 -8.25
C SER A 162 13.53 12.93 -7.08
N LEU A 163 14.37 12.74 -6.04
CA LEU A 163 14.52 13.70 -4.94
C LEU A 163 15.10 15.03 -5.39
N LYS A 164 16.11 15.01 -6.26
CA LYS A 164 16.72 16.25 -6.78
C LYS A 164 15.66 17.07 -7.51
N GLU A 165 14.84 16.41 -8.32
CA GLU A 165 13.73 17.05 -9.02
C GLU A 165 12.64 17.55 -8.05
N LEU A 166 12.34 16.80 -6.99
CA LEU A 166 11.41 17.21 -5.93
C LEU A 166 11.89 18.50 -5.23
N GLN A 167 13.18 18.56 -4.89
CA GLN A 167 13.79 19.71 -4.23
C GLN A 167 13.85 20.95 -5.13
N ALA A 168 14.01 20.76 -6.45
CA ALA A 168 13.99 21.85 -7.43
C ALA A 168 12.63 22.58 -7.50
N GLN A 169 11.54 21.97 -7.00
CA GLN A 169 10.19 22.53 -7.05
C GLN A 169 9.75 23.31 -5.80
N ARG A 170 10.68 23.65 -4.89
CA ARG A 170 10.38 24.31 -3.60
C ARG A 170 9.53 25.60 -3.71
N ASN A 171 9.58 26.29 -4.84
CA ASN A 171 8.85 27.54 -5.08
C ASN A 171 7.38 27.34 -5.49
N ARG A 172 6.94 26.09 -5.72
CA ARG A 172 5.57 25.77 -6.14
C ARG A 172 4.61 25.69 -4.94
N LYS A 173 3.36 26.14 -5.11
CA LYS A 173 2.33 26.13 -4.05
C LYS A 173 2.00 24.70 -3.58
N GLU A 174 1.99 23.75 -4.50
CA GLU A 174 1.77 22.33 -4.22
C GLU A 174 2.88 21.77 -3.34
N TRP A 175 4.12 22.19 -3.60
CA TRP A 175 5.27 21.80 -2.78
C TRP A 175 5.07 22.26 -1.33
N GLN A 176 4.62 23.49 -1.10
CA GLN A 176 4.38 24.01 0.25
C GLN A 176 3.28 23.23 0.99
N THR A 177 2.20 22.87 0.28
CA THR A 177 1.12 22.05 0.86
C THR A 177 1.62 20.65 1.24
N CYS A 178 2.37 20.01 0.33
CA CYS A 178 2.98 18.71 0.59
C CYS A 178 4.04 18.76 1.70
N LYS A 179 4.87 19.80 1.75
CA LYS A 179 5.86 19.99 2.80
C LYS A 179 5.20 20.19 4.16
N LYS A 180 4.13 21.00 4.22
CA LYS A 180 3.35 21.18 5.46
C LYS A 180 2.73 19.86 5.93
N ALA A 181 2.16 19.08 5.00
CA ALA A 181 1.64 17.74 5.29
C ALA A 181 2.74 16.79 5.80
N TRP A 182 3.90 16.82 5.15
CA TRP A 182 5.08 16.06 5.56
C TRP A 182 5.49 16.40 6.99
N ASP A 183 5.76 17.67 7.27
CA ASP A 183 6.27 18.12 8.58
C ASP A 183 5.29 17.87 9.71
N THR A 184 4.00 17.90 9.41
CA THR A 184 2.96 17.57 10.39
C THR A 184 2.91 16.06 10.66
N LEU A 185 3.21 15.22 9.66
CA LEU A 185 3.18 13.76 9.80
C LEU A 185 4.48 13.19 10.37
N TRP A 186 5.61 13.72 9.91
CA TRP A 186 6.97 13.35 10.29
C TRP A 186 7.78 14.63 10.54
N PRO A 187 7.73 15.17 11.77
CA PRO A 187 8.46 16.38 12.13
C PRO A 187 9.96 16.24 11.86
N PRO A 188 10.60 17.24 11.25
CA PRO A 188 12.02 17.20 10.94
C PRO A 188 12.86 17.14 12.23
N ARG A 189 13.82 16.24 12.26
CA ARG A 189 14.82 16.07 13.31
C ARG A 189 16.22 16.48 12.84
N SER A 190 16.43 16.58 11.54
CA SER A 190 17.69 17.01 10.93
C SER A 190 17.49 17.78 9.62
N ALA A 191 18.60 18.25 9.05
CA ALA A 191 18.62 18.85 7.72
C ALA A 191 18.25 17.86 6.59
N GLN A 192 18.38 16.55 6.83
CA GLN A 192 18.04 15.48 5.87
C GLN A 192 16.64 14.91 6.12
N TRP A 193 15.67 15.79 6.40
CA TRP A 193 14.28 15.45 6.74
C TRP A 193 13.58 14.51 5.74
N TRP A 194 14.04 14.45 4.48
CA TRP A 194 13.44 13.64 3.43
C TRP A 194 13.60 12.11 3.63
N ASP A 195 14.54 11.68 4.46
CA ASP A 195 14.69 10.28 4.87
C ASP A 195 14.10 10.00 6.26
N GLU A 196 13.55 11.02 6.93
CA GLU A 196 12.99 10.92 8.27
C GLU A 196 11.50 10.63 8.25
N TRP A 197 11.14 9.47 7.74
CA TRP A 197 9.75 9.01 7.72
C TRP A 197 9.72 7.51 7.99
N SER A 198 8.53 7.02 8.30
CA SER A 198 8.28 5.58 8.45
C SER A 198 6.92 5.22 7.90
N SER A 199 6.80 4.00 7.43
CA SER A 199 5.51 3.42 7.03
C SER A 199 4.55 3.31 8.23
N VAL A 200 3.26 3.19 7.94
CA VAL A 200 2.28 2.79 8.95
C VAL A 200 2.38 1.28 9.17
N PRO A 201 2.59 0.81 10.42
CA PRO A 201 2.75 -0.60 10.72
C PRO A 201 1.46 -1.39 10.45
N LEU A 202 1.60 -2.70 10.25
CA LEU A 202 0.46 -3.62 10.17
C LEU A 202 -0.21 -3.74 11.53
N LYS A 203 -1.54 -3.89 11.55
CA LYS A 203 -2.28 -4.16 12.79
C LYS A 203 -1.91 -5.51 13.40
N SER A 204 -2.01 -5.58 14.72
CA SER A 204 -1.65 -6.76 15.50
C SER A 204 -2.74 -7.85 15.45
N GLY A 205 -2.39 -9.09 15.82
CA GLY A 205 -3.29 -10.25 15.74
C GLY A 205 -4.54 -10.18 16.63
N SER A 206 -4.47 -9.48 17.77
CA SER A 206 -5.64 -9.26 18.65
C SER A 206 -6.63 -8.28 18.03
N GLU A 207 -6.14 -7.21 17.41
CA GLU A 207 -6.98 -6.22 16.72
C GLU A 207 -7.59 -6.77 15.42
N MET A 208 -6.91 -7.70 14.77
CA MET A 208 -7.39 -8.39 13.57
C MET A 208 -8.61 -9.27 13.84
N LYS A 209 -8.57 -10.13 14.88
CA LYS A 209 -9.67 -11.06 15.18
C LYS A 209 -10.97 -10.33 15.41
N THR A 210 -10.96 -9.28 16.24
CA THR A 210 -12.14 -8.48 16.53
C THR A 210 -12.75 -7.85 15.27
N ILE A 211 -11.91 -7.34 14.35
CA ILE A 211 -12.40 -6.67 13.14
C ILE A 211 -12.84 -7.68 12.07
N LEU A 212 -12.18 -8.84 11.97
CA LEU A 212 -12.60 -9.92 11.08
C LEU A 212 -13.94 -10.50 11.52
N ASP A 213 -14.12 -10.74 12.82
CA ASP A 213 -15.40 -11.19 13.38
C ASP A 213 -16.53 -10.19 13.07
N ASP A 214 -16.24 -8.88 13.12
CA ASP A 214 -17.20 -7.84 12.77
C ASP A 214 -17.49 -7.77 11.26
N ILE A 215 -16.50 -8.00 10.40
CA ILE A 215 -16.67 -8.04 8.94
C ILE A 215 -17.50 -9.28 8.54
N GLU A 216 -17.20 -10.45 9.11
CA GLU A 216 -17.92 -11.70 8.85
C GLU A 216 -19.37 -11.64 9.35
N LYS A 217 -19.61 -11.02 10.52
CA LYS A 217 -20.97 -10.75 11.02
C LYS A 217 -21.76 -9.82 10.10
N ARG A 218 -21.12 -8.77 9.57
CA ARG A 218 -21.78 -7.84 8.63
C ARG A 218 -22.10 -8.50 7.30
N ALA A 219 -21.16 -9.26 6.74
CA ALA A 219 -21.39 -10.01 5.50
C ALA A 219 -22.52 -11.04 5.64
N SER A 220 -22.61 -11.71 6.78
CA SER A 220 -23.69 -12.67 7.08
C SER A 220 -25.05 -11.98 7.28
N SER A 221 -25.06 -10.81 7.93
CA SER A 221 -26.26 -9.98 8.11
C SER A 221 -26.79 -9.45 6.78
N ASP A 222 -25.91 -9.00 5.88
CA ASP A 222 -26.30 -8.47 4.57
C ASP A 222 -26.83 -9.59 3.66
N ALA A 223 -26.24 -10.79 3.71
CA ALA A 223 -26.74 -11.97 3.01
C ALA A 223 -28.15 -12.38 3.49
N ALA A 224 -28.39 -12.41 4.80
CA ALA A 224 -29.70 -12.74 5.36
C ALA A 224 -30.78 -11.70 5.03
N ARG A 225 -30.38 -10.43 4.88
CA ARG A 225 -31.28 -9.33 4.52
C ARG A 225 -31.68 -9.36 3.04
N GLU A 226 -30.78 -9.83 2.18
CA GLU A 226 -31.04 -10.02 0.76
C GLU A 226 -31.95 -11.24 0.52
N GLU A 227 -31.77 -12.33 1.27
CA GLU A 227 -32.67 -13.50 1.23
C GLU A 227 -34.09 -13.16 1.71
N SER A 228 -34.23 -12.26 2.69
CA SER A 228 -35.54 -11.81 3.21
C SER A 228 -36.28 -10.84 2.26
N ARG A 229 -35.64 -10.35 1.20
CA ARG A 229 -36.25 -9.48 0.18
C ARG A 229 -36.77 -10.23 -1.05
N VAL A 230 -36.45 -11.51 -1.16
CA VAL A 230 -36.79 -12.36 -2.32
C VAL A 230 -38.01 -13.27 -2.01
N VAL A 231 -38.65 -13.09 -0.84
CA VAL A 231 -39.88 -13.79 -0.42
C VAL A 231 -41.07 -12.85 -0.40
#